data_AF-Q3Z7N3-F1
#
_entry.id   AF-Q3Z7N3-F1
#
_cell.length_a   1.000
_cell.length_b   1.000
_cell.length_c   1.000
_cell.angle_alpha   90.00
_cell.angle_beta   90.00
_cell.angle_gamma   90.00
#
_symmetry.space_group_name_H-M   'P 1'
#
loop_
_entity.id
_entity.type
_entity.pdbx_description
1 polymer ?
#
loop_
_entity_poly.entity_id
_entity_poly.type
_entity_poly.pdbx_seq_one_letter_code
_entity_poly.pdbx_strand_id
1 'polypeptide(L)' 'METEKFEIVITSPNAKEIKTVTMEGTLDEAKAKTDHIARENIGSIVSAFATNGFKSVYQKHYLSAIKCPKCGEIIPIEHL' A
#
# COMPACT_ATOMS: atom_id res chain seq x y z
N MET A 1 -8.91 19.74 -8.14
CA MET A 1 -7.74 19.04 -7.59
C MET A 1 -6.96 18.51 -8.78
N GLU A 2 -5.64 18.67 -8.79
CA GLU A 2 -4.80 18.19 -9.90
C GLU A 2 -4.72 16.66 -9.84
N THR A 3 -4.90 16.02 -10.99
CA THR A 3 -4.82 14.56 -11.13
C THR A 3 -3.49 14.19 -11.77
N GLU A 4 -2.83 13.20 -11.21
CA GLU A 4 -1.53 12.72 -11.64
C GLU A 4 -1.55 11.19 -11.77
N LYS A 5 -0.55 10.65 -12.49
CA LYS A 5 -0.34 9.22 -12.55
C LYS A 5 0.53 8.78 -11.38
N PHE A 6 0.17 7.65 -10.78
CA PHE A 6 0.88 7.04 -9.68
C PHE A 6 1.21 5.58 -9.99
N GLU A 7 2.37 5.15 -9.49
CA GLU A 7 2.82 3.77 -9.50
C GLU A 7 2.85 3.29 -8.04
N ILE A 8 2.04 2.28 -7.73
CA ILE A 8 2.00 1.66 -6.41
C ILE A 8 2.81 0.37 -6.49
N VAL A 9 3.95 0.34 -5.82
CA VAL A 9 4.90 -0.75 -5.81
C VAL A 9 4.74 -1.56 -4.52
N ILE A 10 4.55 -2.87 -4.66
CA ILE A 10 4.44 -3.84 -3.58
C ILE A 10 5.75 -4.63 -3.52
N THR A 11 6.48 -4.46 -2.43
CA THR A 11 7.75 -5.14 -2.16
C THR A 11 7.56 -6.06 -0.96
N SER A 12 7.45 -7.36 -1.21
CA SER A 12 7.46 -8.35 -0.13
C SER A 12 8.92 -8.76 0.15
N PRO A 13 9.40 -8.69 1.40
CA PRO A 13 10.80 -9.00 1.73
C PRO A 13 11.25 -10.40 1.33
N ASN A 14 10.30 -11.34 1.20
CA ASN A 14 10.56 -12.73 0.81
C ASN A 14 10.10 -13.07 -0.62
N ALA A 15 9.54 -12.12 -1.39
CA ALA A 15 9.11 -12.38 -2.75
C ALA A 15 10.27 -12.19 -3.75
N LYS A 16 10.33 -13.07 -4.74
CA LYS A 16 11.23 -12.94 -5.89
C LYS A 16 10.78 -11.86 -6.88
N GLU A 17 9.52 -11.41 -6.79
CA GLU A 17 8.91 -10.50 -7.75
C GLU A 17 8.35 -9.27 -7.03
N ILE A 18 8.63 -8.10 -7.63
CA ILE A 18 8.02 -6.82 -7.26
C ILE A 18 6.75 -6.69 -8.10
N LYS A 19 5.62 -6.36 -7.46
CA LYS A 19 4.37 -6.08 -8.17
C LYS A 19 4.14 -4.59 -8.24
N THR A 20 3.73 -4.09 -9.40
CA THR A 20 3.41 -2.68 -9.61
C THR A 20 1.98 -2.53 -10.09
N VAL A 21 1.25 -1.60 -9.50
CA VAL A 21 -0.12 -1.22 -9.89
C VAL A 21 -0.12 0.25 -10.26
N THR A 22 -0.52 0.58 -11.48
CA THR A 22 -0.64 1.98 -11.91
C THR A 22 -2.04 2.52 -11.64
N MET A 23 -2.14 3.82 -11.38
CA MET A 23 -3.42 4.52 -11.30
C MET A 23 -3.27 5.98 -11.75
N GLU A 24 -4.38 6.61 -12.09
CA GLU A 24 -4.48 8.04 -12.30
C GLU A 24 -5.51 8.58 -11.30
N GLY A 25 -5.20 9.69 -10.65
CA GLY A 25 -6.07 10.27 -9.63
C GLY A 25 -5.39 11.35 -8.83
N THR A 26 -5.96 11.68 -7.68
CA THR A 26 -5.39 12.62 -6.72
C THR A 26 -4.41 11.94 -5.76
N LEU A 27 -3.58 12.72 -5.07
CA LEU A 27 -2.69 12.20 -4.02
C LEU A 27 -3.46 11.47 -2.91
N ASP A 28 -4.65 11.95 -2.54
CA ASP A 28 -5.45 11.32 -1.47
C ASP A 28 -6.04 9.99 -1.92
N GLU A 29 -6.47 9.87 -3.18
CA GLU A 29 -6.89 8.59 -3.76
C GLU A 29 -5.73 7.60 -3.86
N ALA A 30 -4.53 8.08 -4.24
CA ALA A 30 -3.33 7.24 -4.26
C ALA A 30 -2.98 6.72 -2.86
N LYS A 31 -3.02 7.59 -1.83
CA LYS A 31 -2.82 7.18 -0.42
C LYS A 31 -3.83 6.14 0.02
N ALA A 32 -5.12 6.37 -0.25
CA ALA A 32 -6.19 5.45 0.11
C ALA A 32 -6.03 4.09 -0.58
N LYS A 33 -5.67 4.08 -1.87
CA LYS A 33 -5.43 2.85 -2.62
C LYS A 33 -4.19 2.10 -2.11
N THR A 34 -3.12 2.81 -1.79
CA THR A 34 -1.92 2.23 -1.19
C THR A 34 -2.19 1.64 0.18
N ASP A 35 -2.96 2.31 1.04
CA ASP A 35 -3.37 1.75 2.34
C ASP A 35 -4.18 0.48 2.13
N HIS A 36 -5.19 0.52 1.26
CA HIS A 36 -6.03 -0.64 0.95
C HIS A 36 -5.19 -1.84 0.47
N ILE A 37 -4.30 -1.64 -0.50
CA ILE A 37 -3.39 -2.69 -0.98
C ILE A 37 -2.49 -3.22 0.14
N ALA A 38 -1.99 -2.34 1.02
CA ALA A 38 -1.19 -2.78 2.16
C ALA A 38 -1.97 -3.65 3.15
N ARG A 39 -3.27 -3.39 3.35
CA ARG A 39 -4.14 -4.23 4.20
C ARG A 39 -4.33 -5.63 3.60
N GLU A 40 -4.38 -5.74 2.27
CA GLU A 40 -4.50 -7.02 1.57
C GLU A 40 -3.16 -7.79 1.48
N ASN A 41 -2.03 -7.08 1.61
CA ASN A 41 -0.68 -7.63 1.45
C ASN A 41 0.14 -7.51 2.74
N ILE A 42 -0.40 -8.00 3.86
CA ILE A 42 0.28 -8.03 5.16
C ILE A 42 1.69 -8.63 5.04
N GLY A 43 2.67 -7.97 5.65
CA GLY A 43 4.10 -8.30 5.59
C GLY A 43 4.84 -7.74 4.37
N SER A 44 4.15 -7.02 3.47
CA SER A 44 4.77 -6.32 2.33
C SER A 44 4.82 -4.82 2.56
N ILE A 45 5.87 -4.18 2.05
CA ILE A 45 5.96 -2.73 1.97
C ILE A 45 5.24 -2.28 0.71
N VAL A 46 4.28 -1.38 0.84
CA VAL A 46 3.54 -0.82 -0.31
C VAL A 46 3.82 0.67 -0.40
N SER A 47 4.32 1.11 -1.54
CA SER A 47 4.79 2.49 -1.74
C SER A 47 4.16 3.09 -2.99
N ALA A 48 3.59 4.30 -2.86
CA ALA A 48 3.10 5.10 -3.97
C ALA A 48 4.18 6.06 -4.46
N PHE A 49 4.39 6.11 -5.77
CA PHE A 49 5.25 7.06 -6.45
C PHE A 49 4.41 7.86 -7.43
N ALA A 50 4.58 9.18 -7.48
CA ALA A 50 4.12 9.94 -8.66
C ALA A 50 4.94 9.45 -9.87
N THR A 51 4.34 9.35 -11.05
CA THR A 51 5.04 8.86 -12.24
C THR A 51 6.30 9.69 -12.52
N ASN A 52 7.44 9.00 -12.68
CA ASN A 52 8.80 9.57 -12.76
C ASN A 52 9.36 10.16 -11.45
N GLY A 53 8.67 10.00 -10.32
CA GLY A 53 9.14 10.39 -9.00
C GLY A 53 10.15 9.39 -8.44
N PHE A 54 11.32 9.88 -8.03
CA PHE A 54 12.34 9.04 -7.39
C PHE A 54 12.02 8.72 -5.91
N LYS A 55 11.17 9.52 -5.27
CA LYS A 55 10.78 9.39 -3.86
C LYS A 55 9.32 8.98 -3.75
N SER A 56 9.02 8.07 -2.83
CA SER A 56 7.63 7.72 -2.54
C SER A 56 6.90 8.93 -1.94
N VAL A 57 5.71 9.20 -2.47
CA VAL A 57 4.81 10.24 -1.94
C VAL A 57 4.04 9.72 -0.73
N TYR A 58 3.91 8.39 -0.63
CA TYR A 58 3.30 7.70 0.49
C TYR A 58 3.82 6.27 0.57
N GLN A 59 3.92 5.73 1.79
CA GLN A 59 4.31 4.34 2.02
C GLN A 59 3.53 3.81 3.22
N LYS A 60 3.11 2.55 3.14
CA LYS A 60 2.46 1.82 4.23
C LYS A 60 2.99 0.41 4.33
N HIS A 61 3.12 -0.08 5.56
CA HIS A 61 3.57 -1.43 5.85
C HIS A 61 2.85 -1.95 7.11
N TYR A 62 2.03 -2.98 6.93
CA TYR A 62 1.41 -3.71 8.03
C TYR A 62 2.17 -5.02 8.26
N LEU A 63 2.91 -5.10 9.37
CA LEU A 63 3.75 -6.27 9.68
C LEU A 63 2.93 -7.51 10.08
N SER A 64 1.79 -7.28 10.73
CA SER A 64 0.93 -8.34 11.24
C SER A 64 -0.52 -7.89 11.20
N ALA A 65 -1.43 -8.84 11.38
CA ALA A 65 -2.85 -8.60 11.53
C ALA A 65 -3.40 -9.54 12.60
N ILE A 66 -4.45 -9.09 13.28
CA ILE A 66 -5.23 -9.93 14.21
C ILE A 66 -6.56 -10.28 13.57
N LYS A 67 -7.04 -11.50 13.82
CA LYS A 67 -8.39 -11.91 13.46
C LYS A 67 -9.33 -11.60 14.61
N CYS A 68 -10.34 -10.76 14.39
CA CYS A 68 -11.35 -10.47 15.39
C CYS A 68 -12.11 -11.76 15.75
N PRO A 69 -12.13 -12.17 17.03
CA PRO A 69 -12.79 -13.42 17.43
C PRO A 69 -14.31 -13.34 17.34
N LYS A 70 -14.90 -12.13 17.27
CA LYS A 70 -16.35 -11.93 17.24
C LYS A 70 -16.94 -11.93 15.82
N CYS A 71 -16.30 -11.25 14.88
CA CYS A 71 -16.80 -11.10 13.50
C CYS A 71 -15.91 -11.80 12.45
N GLY A 72 -14.73 -12.29 12.83
CA GLY A 72 -13.79 -12.94 11.90
C GLY A 72 -12.99 -11.98 11.02
N GLU A 73 -13.19 -10.67 11.14
CA GLU A 73 -12.51 -9.63 10.38
C GLU A 73 -10.99 -9.62 10.65
N ILE A 74 -10.19 -9.41 9.61
CA ILE A 74 -8.73 -9.27 9.70
C ILE A 74 -8.41 -7.79 9.91
N ILE A 75 -7.85 -7.45 11.06
CA ILE A 75 -7.49 -6.08 11.46
C ILE A 75 -5.97 -5.97 11.41
N PRO A 76 -5.41 -5.23 10.44
CA PRO A 76 -3.97 -4.99 10.35
C PRO A 76 -3.47 -4.19 11.56
N ILE A 77 -2.33 -4.59 12.12
CA ILE A 77 -1.68 -3.85 13.20
C ILE A 77 -0.63 -2.93 12.59
N GLU A 78 -0.87 -1.64 12.75
CA GLU A 78 0.11 -0.62 12.46
C GLU A 78 1.23 -0.68 13.49
N HIS A 79 2.45 -0.95 13.04
CA HIS A 79 3.63 -0.80 13.87
C HIS A 79 4.15 0.63 13.68
N LEU A 80 4.15 1.40 14.77
CA LEU A 80 4.68 2.77 14.84
C LEU A 80 6.22 2.77 14.77
#